data_AF-A0A5C5W2B8-F1
#
_entry.id   AF-A0A5C5W2B8-F1
#
_cell.length_a   1.000
_cell.length_b   1.000
_cell.length_c   1.000
_cell.angle_alpha   90.00
_cell.angle_beta   90.00
_cell.angle_gamma   90.00
#
_symmetry.space_group_name_H-M   'P 1'
#
loop_
_entity.id
_entity.type
_entity.pdbx_description
1 polymer ?
#
loop_
_entity_poly.entity_id
_entity_poly.type
_entity_poly.pdbx_seq_one_letter_code
_entity_poly.pdbx_strand_id
1 'polypeptide(L)'
;MNREPNNADRAAWAENALEVFTVETYCGRYPRNLERDDLETAVGDLIADLLHYANRKGLDTDEILRSASFHFEAELAEEAQNV
;
A
#
# COMPACT_ATOMS: atom_id res chain seq x y z
N MET A 1 16.28 -9.03 -20.00
CA MET A 1 14.95 -8.41 -20.12
C MET A 1 14.36 -8.38 -18.72
N ASN A 2 13.99 -7.21 -18.20
CA ASN A 2 13.19 -7.15 -16.98
C ASN A 2 11.75 -7.49 -17.38
N ARG A 3 11.12 -8.43 -16.66
CA ARG A 3 9.67 -8.64 -16.76
C ARG A 3 8.96 -7.43 -16.15
N GLU A 4 7.78 -7.10 -16.67
CA GLU A 4 6.90 -6.15 -16.00
C GLU A 4 6.51 -6.70 -14.62
N PRO A 5 6.45 -5.88 -13.56
CA PRO A 5 6.02 -6.30 -12.24
C PRO A 5 4.55 -6.74 -12.23
N ASN A 6 4.26 -7.88 -11.59
CA ASN A 6 2.89 -8.36 -11.42
C ASN A 6 2.29 -7.91 -10.06
N ASN A 7 1.05 -8.33 -9.77
CA ASN A 7 0.38 -7.89 -8.53
C ASN A 7 1.05 -8.47 -7.27
N ALA A 8 1.71 -9.63 -7.37
CA ALA A 8 2.49 -10.18 -6.27
C ALA A 8 3.77 -9.36 -5.98
N ASP A 9 4.46 -8.88 -7.01
CA ASP A 9 5.62 -7.99 -6.85
C ASP A 9 5.19 -6.68 -6.15
N ARG A 10 4.05 -6.11 -6.56
CA ARG A 10 3.46 -4.89 -5.96
C ARG A 10 3.06 -5.10 -4.50
N ALA A 11 2.43 -6.23 -4.17
CA ALA A 11 2.08 -6.58 -2.81
C ALA A 11 3.33 -6.74 -1.92
N ALA A 12 4.39 -7.37 -2.41
CA ALA A 12 5.64 -7.51 -1.67
C ALA A 12 6.32 -6.16 -1.39
N TRP A 13 6.24 -5.20 -2.32
CA TRP A 13 6.74 -3.85 -2.07
C TRP A 13 5.93 -3.10 -1.02
N ALA A 14 4.60 -3.26 -1.04
CA ALA A 14 3.73 -2.70 -0.01
C ALA A 14 4.04 -3.32 1.37
N GLU A 15 4.28 -4.63 1.45
CA GLU A 15 4.68 -5.29 2.69
C GLU A 15 6.00 -4.74 3.24
N ASN A 16 7.02 -4.52 2.40
CA ASN A 16 8.28 -3.90 2.84
C ASN A 16 8.07 -2.48 3.43
N ALA A 17 7.20 -1.68 2.81
CA ALA A 17 6.86 -0.35 3.34
C ALA A 17 6.13 -0.46 4.68
N LEU A 18 5.21 -1.42 4.78
CA LEU A 18 4.45 -1.67 6.00
C LEU A 18 5.34 -2.19 7.13
N GLU A 19 6.37 -3.01 6.85
CA GLU A 19 7.34 -3.44 7.86
C GLU A 19 8.07 -2.27 8.52
N VAL A 20 8.56 -1.32 7.72
CA VAL A 20 9.23 -0.12 8.25
C VAL A 20 8.25 0.72 9.06
N PHE A 21 7.04 0.90 8.55
CA PHE A 21 5.99 1.66 9.23
C PHE A 21 5.62 1.04 10.59
N THR A 22 5.29 -0.26 10.64
CA THR A 22 4.83 -0.90 11.87
C THR A 22 5.93 -1.00 12.93
N VAL A 23 7.21 -1.04 12.53
CA VAL A 23 8.31 -0.97 13.48
C VAL A 23 8.28 0.36 14.25
N GLU A 24 8.01 1.47 13.55
CA GLU A 24 7.97 2.81 14.14
C GLU A 24 6.67 3.07 14.94
N THR A 25 5.51 2.58 14.45
CA THR A 25 4.19 2.98 14.97
C THR A 25 3.49 1.90 15.81
N TYR A 26 3.88 0.62 15.69
CA TYR A 26 3.26 -0.53 16.36
C TYR A 26 4.21 -1.20 17.38
N CYS A 27 5.07 -0.41 18.04
CA CYS A 27 6.00 -0.86 19.08
C CYS A 27 6.99 -1.93 18.61
N GLY A 28 7.56 -1.79 17.41
CA GLY A 28 8.52 -2.76 16.87
C GLY A 28 7.89 -4.04 16.35
N ARG A 29 6.55 -4.10 16.18
CA ARG A 29 5.87 -5.24 15.56
C ARG A 29 6.05 -5.21 14.04
N TYR A 30 5.96 -6.40 13.44
CA TYR A 30 6.01 -6.62 11.99
C TYR A 30 4.63 -7.07 11.49
N PRO A 31 4.25 -6.79 10.24
CA PRO A 31 2.93 -7.15 9.67
C PRO A 31 2.60 -8.64 9.82
N ARG A 32 3.59 -9.52 9.57
CA ARG A 32 3.46 -10.98 9.74
C ARG A 32 3.13 -11.45 11.17
N ASN A 33 3.31 -10.59 12.17
CA ASN A 33 3.05 -10.88 13.58
C ASN A 33 1.78 -10.17 14.09
N LEU A 34 1.07 -9.44 13.23
CA LEU A 34 -0.18 -8.78 13.59
C LEU A 34 -1.35 -9.74 13.42
N GLU A 35 -2.32 -9.66 14.33
CA GLU A 35 -3.63 -10.23 14.11
C GLU A 35 -4.30 -9.54 12.91
N ARG A 36 -5.28 -10.20 12.27
CA ARG A 36 -5.95 -9.66 11.07
C ARG A 36 -6.47 -8.23 11.27
N ASP A 37 -7.16 -7.97 12.37
CA ASP A 37 -7.76 -6.66 12.64
C ASP A 37 -6.67 -5.58 12.87
N ASP A 38 -5.56 -5.96 13.51
CA ASP A 38 -4.39 -5.09 13.69
C ASP A 38 -3.71 -4.80 12.35
N LEU A 39 -3.63 -5.79 11.45
CA LEU A 39 -3.06 -5.63 10.11
C LEU A 39 -3.92 -4.70 9.25
N GLU A 40 -5.24 -4.88 9.26
CA GLU A 40 -6.18 -4.00 8.56
C GLU A 40 -6.06 -2.55 9.05
N THR A 41 -5.94 -2.36 10.37
CA THR A 41 -5.71 -1.03 10.97
C THR A 41 -4.37 -0.44 10.53
N ALA A 42 -3.28 -1.22 10.57
CA ALA A 42 -1.95 -0.75 10.18
C ALA A 42 -1.87 -0.33 8.70
N VAL A 43 -2.56 -1.04 7.80
CA VAL A 43 -2.66 -0.66 6.38
C VAL A 43 -3.40 0.68 6.24
N GLY A 44 -4.52 0.84 6.96
CA GLY A 44 -5.29 2.08 6.96
C GLY A 44 -4.49 3.28 7.47
N ASP A 45 -3.75 3.10 8.57
CA ASP A 45 -2.90 4.15 9.14
C ASP A 45 -1.78 4.56 8.19
N LEU A 46 -1.13 3.59 7.52
CA LEU A 46 -0.10 3.90 6.52
C LEU A 46 -0.67 4.73 5.36
N ILE A 47 -1.88 4.41 4.89
CA ILE A 47 -2.56 5.22 3.86
C ILE A 47 -2.81 6.64 4.40
N ALA A 48 -3.32 6.78 5.62
CA ALA A 48 -3.56 8.09 6.23
C ALA A 48 -2.29 8.94 6.35
N ASP A 49 -1.17 8.34 6.74
CA ASP A 49 0.13 9.01 6.85
C ASP A 49 0.67 9.46 5.47
N LEU A 50 0.47 8.65 4.42
CA LEU A 50 0.81 9.05 3.05
C LEU A 50 -0.02 10.25 2.58
N LEU A 51 -1.30 10.33 2.96
CA LEU A 51 -2.15 11.49 2.65
C LEU A 51 -1.73 12.72 3.44
N HIS A 52 -1.39 12.56 4.71
CA HIS A 52 -0.81 13.66 5.49
C HIS A 52 0.49 14.18 4.86
N TYR A 53 1.35 13.29 4.37
CA TYR A 53 2.55 13.66 3.62
C TYR A 53 2.21 14.42 2.34
N ALA A 54 1.29 13.91 1.52
CA ALA A 54 0.88 14.53 0.27
C ALA A 54 0.29 15.93 0.49
N ASN A 55 -0.59 16.08 1.47
CA ASN A 55 -1.16 17.37 1.85
C ASN A 55 -0.07 18.37 2.28
N ARG A 56 0.93 17.92 3.08
CA ARG A 56 2.08 18.77 3.45
C ARG A 56 2.94 19.19 2.26
N LYS A 57 2.87 18.49 1.13
CA LYS A 57 3.54 18.84 -0.12
C LYS A 57 2.66 19.68 -1.05
N GLY A 58 1.42 20.00 -0.66
CA GLY A 58 0.47 20.74 -1.49
C GLY A 58 -0.08 19.91 -2.65
N LEU A 59 -0.04 18.58 -2.55
CA LEU A 59 -0.64 17.67 -3.52
C LEU A 59 -2.13 17.48 -3.21
N ASP A 60 -2.93 17.24 -4.24
CA ASP A 60 -4.35 16.92 -4.11
C ASP A 60 -4.52 15.48 -3.62
N THR A 61 -4.92 15.33 -2.36
CA THR A 61 -5.10 14.03 -1.71
C THR A 61 -6.26 13.23 -2.28
N ASP A 62 -7.33 13.91 -2.70
CA ASP A 62 -8.51 13.23 -3.26
C ASP A 62 -8.18 12.68 -4.65
N GLU A 63 -7.45 13.46 -5.45
CA GLU A 63 -6.94 13.03 -6.74
C GLU A 63 -6.01 11.82 -6.63
N ILE A 64 -5.09 11.83 -5.66
CA ILE A 64 -4.16 10.72 -5.41
C ILE A 64 -4.93 9.45 -5.05
N LEU A 65 -5.89 9.52 -4.11
CA LEU A 65 -6.68 8.35 -3.70
C LEU A 65 -7.50 7.79 -4.87
N ARG A 66 -8.13 8.67 -5.64
CA ARG A 66 -8.92 8.28 -6.80
C ARG A 66 -8.06 7.59 -7.86
N SER A 67 -6.89 8.16 -8.16
CA SER A 67 -5.95 7.60 -9.13
C SER A 67 -5.37 6.27 -8.66
N ALA A 68 -4.94 6.17 -7.40
CA ALA A 68 -4.42 4.93 -6.82
C ALA A 68 -5.46 3.79 -6.85
N SER A 69 -6.72 4.10 -6.53
CA SER A 69 -7.82 3.12 -6.59
C SER A 69 -8.07 2.65 -8.02
N PHE A 70 -8.10 3.58 -8.99
CA PHE A 70 -8.24 3.25 -10.41
C PHE A 70 -7.11 2.35 -10.91
N HIS A 71 -5.86 2.66 -10.55
CA HIS A 71 -4.70 1.84 -10.93
C HIS A 71 -4.77 0.43 -10.32
N PHE A 72 -5.11 0.31 -9.03
CA PHE A 72 -5.28 -0.99 -8.39
C PHE A 72 -6.33 -1.86 -9.10
N GLU A 73 -7.49 -1.29 -9.43
CA GLU A 73 -8.56 -2.02 -10.15
C GLU A 73 -8.12 -2.42 -11.57
N ALA A 74 -7.43 -1.54 -12.29
CA ALA A 74 -6.92 -1.82 -13.62
C ALA A 74 -5.87 -2.95 -13.60
N GLU A 75 -4.94 -2.94 -12.64
CA GLU A 75 -3.89 -3.94 -12.47
C GLU A 75 -4.45 -5.32 -12.12
N LEU A 76 -5.53 -5.39 -11.34
CA LEU A 76 -6.28 -6.64 -11.11
C LEU A 76 -6.94 -7.16 -12.39
N ALA A 77 -7.56 -6.27 -13.17
CA ALA A 77 -8.24 -6.63 -14.41
C ALA A 77 -7.25 -7.12 -15.49
N GLU A 78 -6.11 -6.44 -15.62
CA GLU A 78 -5.04 -6.81 -16.54
C GLU A 78 -4.44 -8.18 -16.19
N GLU A 79 -4.13 -8.44 -14.92
CA GLU A 79 -3.58 -9.74 -14.51
C GLU A 79 -4.58 -10.88 -14.77
N ALA A 80 -5.87 -10.68 -14.48
CA ALA A 80 -6.91 -11.68 -14.73
C ALA A 80 -7.12 -12.02 -16.22
N GLN A 81 -6.84 -11.08 -17.13
CA GLN A 81 -6.91 -11.30 -18.58
C GLN A 81 -5.67 -12.00 -19.15
N ASN A 82 -4.58 -12.02 -18.40
CA ASN A 82 -3.30 -12.61 -18.78
C ASN A 82 -3.07 -14.03 -18.19
N VAL A 83 -4.10 -14.64 -17.58
CA VAL A 83 -4.11 -16.02 -17.05
C VAL A 83 -4.59 -17.03 -18.09
#